data_AF-A0AAE5IW10-F1
#
_entry.id   AF-A0AAE5IW10-F1
#
_cell.length_a   1.000
_cell.length_b   1.000
_cell.length_c   1.000
_cell.angle_alpha   90.00
_cell.angle_beta   90.00
_cell.angle_gamma   90.00
#
_symmetry.space_group_name_H-M   'P 1'
#
loop_
_entity.id
_entity.type
_entity.pdbx_description
1 polymer ?
#
loop_
_entity_poly.entity_id
_entity_poly.type
_entity_poly.pdbx_seq_one_letter_code
_entity_poly.pdbx_strand_id
1 'polypeptide(L)'
;MPIPNCAAAAATCDLDHTIPFDHDHPERGGLTTESNLACLCRTHHRLETLGYWSVRQIGEGRLEWLDPTGRATITHPRGPFADPEMQPDLTAGLDDRLTARLTDARTLARLNYSTAEGDLDYLLDSLIPARHRRRPAPRTSCPVGTIDYDGAPPF
;
A
#
# COMPACT_ATOMS: atom_id res chain seq x y z
N MET A 1 4.32 -5.95 9.07
CA MET A 1 4.69 -7.30 9.55
C MET A 1 3.41 -7.97 10.06
N PRO A 2 3.20 -9.27 9.89
CA PRO A 2 1.97 -9.91 10.35
C PRO A 2 1.88 -9.93 11.88
N ILE A 3 0.67 -10.20 12.36
CA ILE A 3 0.28 -10.41 13.76
C ILE A 3 1.32 -11.24 14.54
N PRO A 4 1.57 -10.95 15.84
CA PRO A 4 2.54 -11.65 16.65
C PRO A 4 2.41 -13.18 16.54
N ASN A 5 3.54 -13.87 16.35
CA ASN A 5 3.63 -15.32 16.21
C ASN A 5 2.89 -15.92 15.00
N CYS A 6 2.43 -15.11 14.05
CA CYS A 6 1.91 -15.59 12.78
C CYS A 6 3.05 -15.91 11.80
N ALA A 7 3.12 -17.15 11.32
CA ALA A 7 4.11 -17.59 10.34
C ALA A 7 3.71 -17.32 8.88
N ALA A 8 2.56 -16.69 8.63
CA ALA A 8 2.10 -16.41 7.27
C ALA A 8 3.00 -15.36 6.60
N ALA A 9 3.44 -15.63 5.38
CA ALA A 9 4.18 -14.67 4.59
C ALA A 9 3.28 -13.48 4.23
N ALA A 10 3.82 -12.26 4.28
CA ALA A 10 3.06 -11.04 3.97
C ALA A 10 2.39 -11.09 2.58
N ALA A 11 3.03 -11.74 1.60
CA ALA A 11 2.48 -11.94 0.24
C ALA A 11 1.20 -12.80 0.18
N THR A 12 0.87 -13.51 1.27
CA THR A 12 -0.34 -14.34 1.39
C THR A 12 -1.38 -13.74 2.34
N CYS A 13 -1.08 -12.57 2.92
CA CYS A 13 -1.97 -11.87 3.81
C CYS A 13 -2.95 -10.97 3.03
N ASP A 14 -4.12 -10.76 3.62
CA ASP A 14 -5.02 -9.69 3.24
C ASP A 14 -4.44 -8.34 3.75
N LEU A 15 -4.62 -7.27 2.99
CA LEU A 15 -4.41 -5.91 3.49
C LEU A 15 -5.70 -5.46 4.15
N ASP A 16 -5.59 -5.02 5.39
CA ASP A 16 -6.73 -4.69 6.23
C ASP A 16 -6.56 -3.34 6.91
N HIS A 17 -7.67 -2.64 7.10
CA HIS A 17 -7.69 -1.29 7.66
C HIS A 17 -7.53 -1.33 9.18
N THR A 18 -6.58 -0.59 9.73
CA THR A 18 -6.44 -0.46 11.20
C THR A 18 -7.45 0.50 11.80
N ILE A 19 -7.92 1.46 11.01
CA ILE A 19 -9.08 2.32 11.25
C ILE A 19 -10.06 1.99 10.14
N PRO A 20 -11.23 1.40 10.44
CA PRO A 20 -12.18 0.95 9.43
C PRO A 20 -12.55 2.06 8.44
N PHE A 21 -12.63 1.71 7.17
CA PHE A 21 -13.16 2.59 6.16
C PHE A 21 -14.69 2.72 6.33
N ASP A 22 -15.21 3.94 6.32
CA ASP A 22 -16.64 4.21 6.35
C ASP A 22 -17.14 4.39 4.91
N HIS A 23 -17.96 3.44 4.44
CA HIS A 23 -18.49 3.47 3.08
C HIS A 23 -19.58 4.51 2.86
N ASP A 24 -20.29 4.90 3.92
CA ASP A 24 -21.37 5.89 3.85
C ASP A 24 -20.79 7.31 3.92
N HIS A 25 -19.75 7.49 4.72
CA HIS A 25 -19.07 8.77 4.94
C HIS A 25 -17.54 8.61 4.89
N PRO A 26 -16.94 8.48 3.69
CA PRO A 26 -15.51 8.25 3.52
C PRO A 26 -14.59 9.25 4.22
N GLU A 27 -15.06 10.49 4.41
CA GLU A 27 -14.35 11.56 5.12
C GLU A 27 -14.25 11.35 6.63
N ARG A 28 -15.06 10.45 7.20
CA ARG A 28 -15.12 10.16 8.64
C ARG A 28 -14.41 8.86 9.01
N GLY A 29 -14.23 7.96 8.04
CA GLY A 29 -13.55 6.68 8.22
C GLY A 29 -12.04 6.77 7.98
N GLY A 30 -11.36 5.64 8.18
CA GLY A 30 -9.94 5.53 7.86
C GLY A 30 -9.71 5.37 6.36
N LEU A 31 -8.99 6.30 5.74
CA LEU A 31 -8.64 6.23 4.32
C LEU A 31 -7.79 5.00 4.00
N THR A 32 -7.82 4.56 2.74
CA THR A 32 -6.95 3.49 2.24
C THR A 32 -5.55 4.07 1.97
N THR A 33 -4.75 4.16 3.02
CA THR A 33 -3.37 4.65 2.96
C THR A 33 -2.43 3.62 3.58
N GLU A 34 -1.17 3.68 3.19
CA GLU A 34 -0.11 2.84 3.76
C GLU A 34 0.03 2.97 5.29
N SER A 35 -0.28 4.15 5.83
CA SER A 35 -0.36 4.40 7.27
C SER A 35 -1.58 3.82 7.97
N ASN A 36 -2.58 3.32 7.23
CA ASN A 36 -3.81 2.74 7.76
C ASN A 36 -4.00 1.27 7.35
N LEU A 37 -3.06 0.67 6.63
CA LEU A 37 -3.13 -0.73 6.21
C LEU A 37 -2.15 -1.61 6.98
N ALA A 38 -2.61 -2.80 7.35
CA ALA A 38 -1.79 -3.85 7.96
C ALA A 38 -1.97 -5.19 7.21
N CYS A 39 -0.91 -6.00 7.15
CA CYS A 39 -0.99 -7.33 6.55
C CYS A 39 -1.49 -8.35 7.58
N LEU A 40 -2.72 -8.86 7.42
CA LEU A 40 -3.29 -9.89 8.28
C LEU A 40 -3.53 -11.17 7.48
N CYS A 41 -3.15 -12.33 8.03
CA CYS A 41 -3.55 -13.57 7.40
C CYS A 41 -5.06 -13.78 7.57
N ARG A 42 -5.70 -14.53 6.66
CA ARG A 42 -7.15 -14.74 6.66
C ARG A 42 -7.72 -15.12 8.03
N THR A 43 -7.04 -15.99 8.78
CA THR A 43 -7.48 -16.42 10.11
C THR A 43 -7.51 -15.26 11.09
N HIS A 44 -6.46 -14.45 11.12
CA HIS A 44 -6.38 -13.36 12.08
C HIS A 44 -7.18 -12.12 11.66
N HIS A 45 -7.31 -11.86 10.36
CA HIS A 45 -8.24 -10.86 9.86
C HIS A 45 -9.66 -11.12 10.39
N ARG A 46 -10.13 -12.37 10.35
CA ARG A 46 -11.43 -12.71 10.96
C ARG A 46 -11.47 -12.50 12.47
N LEU A 47 -10.38 -12.76 13.19
CA LEU A 47 -10.33 -12.57 14.64
C LEU A 47 -10.34 -11.08 15.01
N GLU A 48 -9.72 -10.24 14.20
CA GLU A 48 -9.77 -8.79 14.30
C GLU A 48 -11.21 -8.30 14.07
N THR A 49 -11.86 -8.75 12.99
CA THR A 49 -13.24 -8.35 12.68
C THR A 49 -14.22 -8.76 13.78
N LEU A 50 -13.95 -9.87 14.46
CA LEU A 50 -14.74 -10.36 15.60
C LEU A 50 -14.41 -9.65 16.93
N GLY A 51 -13.43 -8.75 16.95
CA GLY A 51 -13.01 -7.99 18.13
C GLY A 51 -12.14 -8.76 19.13
N TYR A 52 -11.63 -9.94 18.76
CA TYR A 52 -10.72 -10.71 19.63
C TYR A 52 -9.30 -10.16 19.60
N TRP A 53 -8.91 -9.58 18.48
CA TRP A 53 -7.65 -8.89 18.29
C TRP A 53 -7.93 -7.44 17.92
N SER A 54 -7.07 -6.53 18.33
CA SER A 54 -7.07 -5.17 17.82
C SER A 54 -5.67 -4.72 17.46
N VAL A 55 -5.58 -3.74 16.58
CA VAL A 55 -4.32 -3.23 16.05
C VAL A 55 -4.33 -1.72 16.02
N ARG A 56 -3.17 -1.14 16.33
CA ARG A 56 -2.95 0.29 16.25
C ARG A 56 -1.61 0.58 15.58
N GLN A 57 -1.62 1.49 14.62
CA GLN A 57 -0.41 2.04 14.01
C GLN A 57 0.26 2.99 15.02
N ILE A 58 1.55 2.79 15.29
CA ILE A 58 2.32 3.60 16.27
C ILE A 58 3.49 4.35 15.61
N GLY A 59 3.42 4.52 14.30
CA GLY A 59 4.43 5.22 13.48
C GLY A 59 5.60 4.32 13.06
N GLU A 60 6.35 4.77 12.04
CA GLU A 60 7.53 4.08 11.50
C GLU A 60 7.26 2.63 11.08
N GLY A 61 6.05 2.33 10.61
CA GLY A 61 5.62 0.99 10.20
C GLY A 61 5.46 0.00 11.36
N ARG A 62 5.51 0.46 12.62
CA ARG A 62 5.27 -0.37 13.80
C ARG A 62 3.78 -0.50 14.08
N LEU A 63 3.40 -1.71 14.49
CA LEU A 63 2.03 -2.05 14.87
C LEU A 63 2.01 -2.54 16.31
N GLU A 64 1.17 -1.93 17.14
CA GLU A 64 0.80 -2.43 18.45
C GLU A 64 -0.43 -3.32 18.31
N TRP A 65 -0.33 -4.55 18.82
CA TRP A 65 -1.39 -5.55 18.79
C TRP A 65 -1.87 -5.84 20.19
N LEU A 66 -3.18 -5.83 20.40
CA LEU A 66 -3.80 -6.34 21.61
C LEU A 66 -4.34 -7.74 21.32
N ASP A 67 -3.87 -8.72 22.10
CA ASP A 67 -4.36 -10.09 22.00
C ASP A 67 -5.65 -10.30 22.82
N PRO A 68 -6.34 -11.46 22.68
CA PRO A 68 -7.58 -11.74 23.41
C PRO A 68 -7.41 -11.80 24.93
N THR A 69 -6.17 -11.87 25.42
CA THR A 69 -5.83 -11.86 26.85
C THR A 69 -5.56 -10.44 27.38
N GLY A 70 -5.60 -9.43 26.50
CA GLY A 70 -5.31 -8.04 26.83
C GLY A 70 -3.81 -7.72 26.83
N ARG A 71 -2.95 -8.59 26.31
CA ARG A 71 -1.51 -8.33 26.24
C ARG A 71 -1.18 -7.54 24.98
N ALA A 72 -0.52 -6.40 25.18
CA ALA A 72 0.02 -5.60 24.09
C ALA A 72 1.37 -6.17 23.60
N THR A 73 1.53 -6.29 22.27
CA THR A 73 2.80 -6.67 21.63
C THR A 73 3.08 -5.76 20.45
N ILE A 74 4.30 -5.25 20.35
CA ILE A 74 4.73 -4.41 19.23
C ILE A 74 5.44 -5.28 18.19
N THR A 75 5.06 -5.11 16.93
CA THR A 75 5.76 -5.69 15.78
C THR A 75 6.44 -4.58 14.98
N HIS A 76 7.59 -4.91 14.41
CA HIS A 76 8.40 -3.99 13.61
C HIS A 76 8.31 -4.37 12.14
N PRO A 77 8.36 -3.42 11.20
CA PRO A 77 8.46 -3.77 9.78
C PRO A 77 9.76 -4.54 9.55
N ARG A 78 9.73 -5.51 8.64
CA ARG A 78 10.89 -6.27 8.21
C ARG A 78 10.90 -6.39 6.70
N GLY A 79 12.08 -6.62 6.15
CA GLY A 79 12.31 -6.82 4.74
C GLY A 79 13.08 -5.67 4.09
N PRO A 80 13.25 -5.74 2.75
CA PRO A 80 14.19 -4.91 2.00
C PRO A 80 14.03 -3.39 2.17
N PHE A 81 12.81 -2.93 2.44
CA PHE A 81 12.51 -1.50 2.59
C PHE A 81 12.57 -1.01 4.04
N ALA A 82 12.71 -1.91 5.01
CA ALA A 82 12.71 -1.61 6.44
C ALA A 82 14.03 -1.97 7.12
N ASP A 83 14.74 -2.99 6.61
CA ASP A 83 15.99 -3.49 7.14
C ASP A 83 17.16 -2.99 6.27
N PRO A 84 18.06 -2.12 6.79
CA PRO A 84 19.18 -1.57 6.03
C PRO A 84 20.09 -2.65 5.41
N GLU A 85 20.24 -3.78 6.10
CA GLU A 85 21.05 -4.92 5.66
C GLU A 85 20.42 -5.72 4.51
N MET A 86 19.11 -5.52 4.26
CA MET A 86 18.36 -6.20 3.20
C MET A 86 18.01 -5.27 2.04
N GLN A 87 18.53 -4.04 2.02
CA GLN A 87 18.21 -3.07 0.97
C GLN A 87 18.51 -3.67 -0.41
N PRO A 88 17.48 -3.78 -1.28
CA PRO A 88 17.68 -4.33 -2.60
C PRO A 88 18.50 -3.32 -3.38
N ASP A 89 19.44 -3.80 -4.19
CA ASP A 89 20.03 -2.96 -5.21
C ASP A 89 18.93 -2.62 -6.23
N LEU A 90 18.30 -1.46 -6.09
CA LEU A 90 17.26 -0.95 -6.98
C LEU A 90 17.78 -0.72 -8.41
N THR A 91 19.10 -0.75 -8.60
CA THR A 91 19.74 -0.66 -9.91
C THR A 91 20.14 -2.02 -10.48
N ALA A 92 20.06 -3.10 -9.67
CA ALA A 92 20.33 -4.45 -10.15
C ALA A 92 19.30 -4.84 -11.23
N GLY A 93 19.77 -4.95 -12.47
CA GLY A 93 18.93 -5.27 -13.63
C GLY A 93 18.43 -4.06 -14.41
N LEU A 94 18.73 -2.83 -13.98
CA LEU A 94 18.64 -1.66 -14.84
C LEU A 94 19.86 -1.65 -15.77
N ASP A 95 19.66 -1.86 -17.07
CA ASP A 95 20.71 -1.61 -18.05
C ASP A 95 20.80 -0.12 -18.38
N ASP A 96 21.92 0.31 -18.98
CA ASP A 96 22.16 1.72 -19.34
C ASP A 96 21.06 2.27 -20.25
N ARG A 97 20.43 1.41 -21.06
CA ARG A 97 19.36 1.80 -22.00
C ARG A 97 18.05 2.07 -21.26
N LEU A 98 17.66 1.21 -20.34
CA LEU A 98 16.46 1.34 -19.51
C LEU A 98 16.63 2.54 -18.57
N THR A 99 17.80 2.68 -17.98
CA THR A 99 18.16 3.83 -17.14
C THR A 99 18.03 5.14 -17.91
N ALA A 100 18.62 5.21 -19.11
CA ALA A 100 18.51 6.40 -19.96
C ALA A 100 17.05 6.70 -20.39
N ARG A 101 16.21 5.68 -20.58
CA ARG A 101 14.78 5.86 -20.93
C ARG A 101 13.93 6.36 -19.76
N LEU A 102 14.16 5.82 -18.56
CA LEU A 102 13.40 6.19 -17.35
C LEU A 102 13.82 7.55 -16.80
N THR A 103 15.07 7.95 -17.03
CA THR A 103 15.61 9.26 -16.60
C THR A 103 15.59 10.32 -17.70
N ASP A 104 15.14 9.99 -18.92
CA ASP A 104 14.97 10.97 -19.99
C ASP A 104 13.98 12.05 -19.55
N ALA A 105 14.42 13.31 -19.63
CA ALA A 105 13.63 14.47 -19.20
C ALA A 105 12.28 14.56 -19.94
N ARG A 106 12.17 14.02 -21.16
CA ARG A 106 10.89 13.95 -21.87
C ARG A 106 9.96 12.88 -21.32
N THR A 107 10.49 11.76 -20.84
CA THR A 107 9.71 10.72 -20.15
C THR A 107 9.25 11.26 -18.80
N LEU A 108 10.14 11.85 -18.01
CA LEU A 108 9.81 12.43 -16.71
C LEU A 108 8.84 13.61 -16.82
N ALA A 109 8.94 14.45 -17.85
CA ALA A 109 7.96 15.52 -18.09
C ALA A 109 6.57 15.00 -18.54
N ARG A 110 6.49 13.76 -19.05
CA ARG A 110 5.23 13.09 -19.40
C ARG A 110 4.63 12.31 -18.24
N LEU A 111 5.48 11.78 -17.36
CA LEU A 111 5.08 11.18 -16.09
C LEU A 111 4.80 12.30 -15.09
N ASN A 112 3.62 12.92 -15.23
CA ASN A 112 3.19 13.90 -14.28
C ASN A 112 2.53 13.19 -13.08
N TYR A 113 3.28 13.03 -11.99
CA TYR A 113 2.85 12.33 -10.76
C TYR A 113 1.52 12.83 -10.16
N SER A 114 1.04 14.00 -10.60
CA SER A 114 -0.28 14.54 -10.22
C SER A 114 -1.47 13.84 -10.91
N THR A 115 -1.26 13.05 -11.96
CA THR A 115 -2.31 12.27 -12.65
C THR A 115 -1.90 10.80 -12.80
N ALA A 116 -1.79 10.11 -11.65
CA ALA A 116 -1.31 8.73 -11.55
C ALA A 116 -2.01 7.73 -12.50
N GLU A 117 -3.29 7.95 -12.84
CA GLU A 117 -4.04 7.04 -13.72
C GLU A 117 -3.60 7.14 -15.19
N GLY A 118 -3.36 8.35 -15.71
CA GLY A 118 -2.90 8.54 -17.09
C GLY A 118 -1.46 8.07 -17.30
N ASP A 119 -0.63 8.30 -16.28
CA ASP A 119 0.76 7.85 -16.27
C ASP A 119 0.86 6.32 -16.22
N LEU A 120 0.00 5.67 -15.43
CA LEU A 120 -0.04 4.21 -15.35
C LEU A 120 -0.48 3.58 -16.68
N ASP A 121 -1.51 4.13 -17.32
CA ASP A 121 -1.95 3.67 -18.64
C ASP A 121 -0.83 3.81 -19.69
N TYR A 122 -0.11 4.95 -19.68
CA TYR A 122 1.04 5.16 -20.56
C TYR A 122 2.21 4.19 -20.29
N LEU A 123 2.53 3.91 -19.02
CA LEU A 123 3.58 2.96 -18.66
C LEU A 123 3.23 1.54 -19.08
N LEU A 124 1.99 1.10 -18.84
CA LEU A 124 1.51 -0.20 -19.27
C LEU A 124 1.54 -0.34 -20.79
N ASP A 125 1.14 0.70 -21.52
CA ASP A 125 1.27 0.71 -22.98
C ASP A 125 2.75 0.68 -23.41
N SER A 126 3.61 1.52 -22.83
CA SER A 126 4.98 1.71 -23.29
C SER A 126 5.93 0.55 -22.95
N LEU A 127 5.63 -0.20 -21.87
CA LEU A 127 6.48 -1.27 -21.36
C LEU A 127 5.98 -2.67 -21.77
N ILE A 128 4.71 -2.83 -22.14
CA ILE A 128 4.16 -4.12 -22.57
C ILE A 128 4.21 -4.23 -24.10
N PRO A 129 4.92 -5.24 -24.66
CA PRO A 129 4.95 -5.48 -26.10
C PRO A 129 3.53 -5.64 -26.67
N ALA A 130 3.26 -5.04 -27.83
CA ALA A 130 1.93 -4.94 -28.44
C ALA A 130 1.16 -6.28 -28.51
N ARG A 131 1.86 -7.40 -28.64
CA ARG A 131 1.27 -8.76 -28.67
C ARG A 131 0.58 -9.20 -27.36
N HIS A 132 0.83 -8.52 -26.24
CA HIS A 132 0.24 -8.83 -24.92
C HIS A 132 -0.82 -7.84 -24.48
N ARG A 133 -1.10 -6.78 -25.27
CA ARG A 133 -2.12 -5.78 -24.92
C ARG A 133 -3.52 -6.33 -25.20
N ARG A 134 -4.35 -6.52 -24.17
CA ARG A 134 -5.80 -6.74 -24.35
C ARG A 134 -6.48 -5.40 -24.61
N ARG A 135 -7.39 -5.37 -25.58
CA ARG A 135 -8.14 -4.16 -25.96
C ARG A 135 -9.08 -3.75 -24.80
N PRO A 136 -8.96 -2.53 -24.24
CA PRO A 136 -9.84 -2.11 -23.15
C PRO A 136 -11.23 -1.72 -23.66
N ALA A 137 -12.24 -1.96 -22.83
CA ALA A 137 -13.60 -1.46 -23.01
C ALA A 137 -13.68 0.02 -22.57
N PRO A 138 -14.57 0.84 -23.15
CA PRO A 138 -14.65 2.28 -22.85
C PRO A 138 -15.04 2.54 -21.38
N ARG A 139 -14.32 3.47 -20.72
CA ARG A 139 -14.54 3.88 -19.32
C ARG A 139 -15.45 5.12 -19.27
N THR A 140 -16.49 5.07 -18.42
CA THR A 140 -17.28 6.24 -17.99
C THR A 140 -16.61 6.88 -16.78
N SER A 141 -16.38 8.20 -16.80
CA SER A 141 -15.61 8.95 -15.79
C SER A 141 -16.35 9.15 -14.47
N CYS A 142 -15.68 8.92 -13.35
CA CYS A 142 -16.06 9.43 -12.02
C CYS A 142 -15.31 10.75 -11.72
N PRO A 143 -15.90 11.71 -10.98
CA PRO A 143 -15.27 12.99 -10.67
C PRO A 143 -14.26 12.88 -9.51
N VAL A 144 -13.14 13.60 -9.64
CA VAL A 144 -12.02 13.69 -8.69
C VAL A 144 -12.27 14.84 -7.68
N GLY A 145 -12.22 14.54 -6.38
CA GLY A 145 -12.22 15.54 -5.30
C GLY A 145 -10.83 15.65 -4.65
N THR A 146 -10.38 16.88 -4.38
CA THR A 146 -9.12 17.20 -3.69
C THR A 146 -9.26 17.09 -2.16
N ILE A 147 -8.32 16.40 -1.49
CA ILE A 147 -8.26 16.25 -0.03
C ILE A 147 -7.12 17.12 0.53
N ASP A 148 -7.41 17.88 1.59
CA ASP A 148 -6.47 18.71 2.35
C ASP A 148 -6.12 18.01 3.68
N TYR A 149 -4.84 17.94 4.04
CA TYR A 149 -4.29 17.12 5.14
C TYR A 149 -3.85 18.00 6.32
N ASP A 150 -4.79 18.61 7.05
CA ASP A 150 -4.46 19.46 8.22
C ASP A 150 -5.35 19.18 9.46
N GLY A 151 -5.75 17.93 9.67
CA GLY A 151 -6.53 17.52 10.85
C GLY A 151 -5.83 16.45 11.68
N ALA A 152 -5.47 16.76 12.94
CA ALA A 152 -5.06 15.76 13.91
C ALA A 152 -6.24 14.78 14.21
N PRO A 153 -6.01 13.46 14.32
CA PRO A 153 -7.09 12.51 14.51
C PRO A 153 -7.65 12.58 15.94
N PRO A 154 -8.99 12.54 16.13
CA PRO A 154 -9.58 12.35 17.45
C PRO A 154 -9.53 10.88 17.86
N PHE A 155 -9.10 10.66 19.10
CA PHE A 155 -9.22 9.51 20.02
C PHE A 155 -9.22 8.09 19.46
#